data_AF-A0A2A2QAT4-F1
#
_entry.id   AF-A0A2A2QAT4-F1
#
_cell.length_a   1.000
_cell.length_b   1.000
_cell.length_c   1.000
_cell.angle_alpha   90.00
_cell.angle_beta   90.00
_cell.angle_gamma   90.00
#
_symmetry.space_group_name_H-M   'P 1'
#
loop_
_entity.id
_entity.type
_entity.pdbx_description
1 polymer ?
#
loop_
_entity_poly.entity_id
_entity_poly.type
_entity_poly.pdbx_seq_one_letter_code
_entity_poly.pdbx_strand_id
1 'polypeptide(L)'
;MNVHSLFKHPRIAALGRWRVFRWLRSIPGIGRIRALRPGVDAQVGALVDAFAAFATLDGELNAMEADLILDMLRNAFPEVDHAWLGRRLQRAVANPRPLQNLASELRDGYDEASKLALGLQLYTLVDAAGRSDRNRASFEIFMRRLGRPALGTSILREMRGDGENPASEELPFERLIFGVNGADVVLPPAAASHEFRVYRADDLILVRNTGTEPLWIRGRSVESGSFLRMRERHTLVVPGWTLTFEDLLFFLDVKRTGNAPAIYIESGENGIIAERTRGRQSELRVRFGLDAEIEVLKTTQLRAANHGVLKHGDRVKCLNHERLTDESGFSLSMNDLRRSATQSARRFRLVGDRQEYLVSNDASTLSSGDLLLGPKLSPKAVLFIRYDAQRQQGEVQIRESHGPILVDGVPVRVSAPLRDGSLIRLSGSQSVRCRFREGFIDEERTLIESLQVEDLIHDFGPDSRALDHLNFEVKRGEMLCIIGPSGSGKSTLLTVLSGQREP
;
A
#
# COMPACT_ATOMS: atom_id res chain seq x y z
N MET A 1 25.83 3.73 10.58
CA MET A 1 27.13 4.43 10.35
C MET A 1 26.88 5.57 9.37
N ASN A 2 27.14 6.81 9.81
CA ASN A 2 26.80 8.05 9.10
C ASN A 2 27.70 8.28 7.87
N VAL A 3 27.09 8.69 6.75
CA VAL A 3 27.73 8.86 5.42
C VAL A 3 28.40 10.24 5.25
N HIS A 4 28.47 11.07 6.30
CA HIS A 4 28.76 12.51 6.16
C HIS A 4 30.21 12.97 6.39
N SER A 5 31.23 12.10 6.39
CA SER A 5 32.58 12.51 6.82
C SER A 5 33.74 12.31 5.82
N LEU A 6 33.52 12.26 4.50
CA LEU A 6 34.60 11.94 3.54
C LEU A 6 34.95 12.98 2.47
N PHE A 7 34.35 14.17 2.47
CA PHE A 7 34.66 15.20 1.48
C PHE A 7 35.49 16.35 2.06
N LYS A 8 36.82 16.19 2.12
CA LYS A 8 37.77 17.32 2.13
C LYS A 8 39.03 17.01 1.32
N HIS A 9 39.33 17.94 0.41
CA HIS A 9 40.56 18.29 -0.30
C HIS A 9 40.77 17.89 -1.79
N PRO A 10 41.33 18.82 -2.61
CA PRO A 10 41.20 18.81 -4.08
C PRO A 10 42.51 18.53 -4.84
N ARG A 11 42.36 18.43 -6.17
CA ARG A 11 43.37 18.29 -7.25
C ARG A 11 43.83 16.85 -7.52
N ILE A 12 43.43 16.32 -8.67
CA ILE A 12 44.30 16.12 -9.85
C ILE A 12 43.39 15.75 -11.03
N ALA A 13 43.56 16.49 -12.13
CA ALA A 13 42.94 16.26 -13.41
C ALA A 13 43.73 15.24 -14.24
N ALA A 14 43.02 14.61 -15.20
CA ALA A 14 43.49 13.74 -16.28
C ALA A 14 43.79 12.26 -15.95
N LEU A 15 43.38 11.39 -16.89
CA LEU A 15 43.31 9.91 -16.89
C LEU A 15 42.07 9.37 -16.14
N GLY A 16 40.94 9.04 -16.75
CA GLY A 16 40.70 8.45 -18.06
C GLY A 16 40.23 7.01 -17.88
N ARG A 17 38.92 6.84 -17.62
CA ARG A 17 38.12 5.58 -17.58
C ARG A 17 38.64 4.49 -16.60
N TRP A 18 37.72 3.79 -15.94
CA TRP A 18 37.98 2.68 -14.98
C TRP A 18 38.43 3.07 -13.57
N ARG A 19 37.58 3.76 -12.78
CA ARG A 19 37.76 3.79 -11.33
C ARG A 19 36.52 4.22 -10.53
N VAL A 20 35.49 3.37 -10.48
CA VAL A 20 34.40 3.49 -9.47
C VAL A 20 34.18 2.19 -8.67
N PHE A 21 34.80 1.05 -9.03
CA PHE A 21 34.45 -0.26 -8.48
C PHE A 21 35.35 -0.82 -7.34
N ARG A 22 36.02 0.01 -6.54
CA ARG A 22 36.91 -0.51 -5.47
C ARG A 22 36.26 -0.63 -4.08
N TRP A 23 35.09 -0.01 -3.83
CA TRP A 23 34.43 -0.05 -2.51
C TRP A 23 33.44 -1.23 -2.33
N LEU A 24 32.90 -1.79 -3.42
CA LEU A 24 31.94 -2.91 -3.41
C LEU A 24 32.52 -4.28 -3.00
N ARG A 25 33.85 -4.40 -2.89
CA ARG A 25 34.53 -5.67 -2.49
C ARG A 25 34.56 -5.90 -0.96
N SER A 26 33.96 -5.04 -0.16
CA SER A 26 34.08 -5.05 1.31
C SER A 26 32.88 -5.65 2.07
N ILE A 27 31.89 -6.21 1.37
CA ILE A 27 30.67 -6.78 1.99
C ILE A 27 30.90 -8.27 2.38
N PRO A 28 30.90 -8.65 3.67
CA PRO A 28 31.09 -10.04 4.12
C PRO A 28 29.77 -10.84 4.13
N GLY A 29 29.83 -12.14 3.79
CA GLY A 29 28.67 -13.06 3.92
C GLY A 29 28.57 -14.14 2.84
N ILE A 30 29.58 -15.01 2.73
CA ILE A 30 29.58 -16.15 1.80
C ILE A 30 29.09 -17.39 2.58
N GLY A 31 27.99 -17.99 2.13
CA GLY A 31 27.69 -19.40 2.45
C GLY A 31 26.25 -19.72 2.85
N ARG A 32 25.33 -19.71 1.88
CA ARG A 32 24.25 -20.71 1.67
C ARG A 32 23.27 -20.15 0.64
N ILE A 33 23.44 -20.56 -0.61
CA ILE A 33 22.52 -20.26 -1.71
C ILE A 33 21.24 -21.03 -1.45
N ARG A 34 20.13 -20.35 -1.14
CA ARG A 34 18.80 -20.96 -1.21
C ARG A 34 18.40 -20.93 -2.68
N ALA A 35 18.30 -22.10 -3.31
CA ALA A 35 17.84 -22.19 -4.69
C ALA A 35 16.41 -21.62 -4.79
N LEU A 36 16.20 -20.71 -5.73
CA LEU A 36 14.87 -20.20 -6.08
C LEU A 36 14.09 -21.32 -6.79
N ARG A 37 12.75 -21.25 -6.73
CA ARG A 37 11.91 -22.21 -7.45
C ARG A 37 12.20 -22.09 -8.96
N PRO A 38 12.30 -23.21 -9.71
CA PRO A 38 12.47 -23.17 -11.17
C PRO A 38 11.36 -22.31 -11.81
N GLY A 39 11.73 -21.30 -12.60
CA GLY A 39 10.80 -20.36 -13.26
C GLY A 39 10.88 -18.92 -12.73
N VAL A 40 11.05 -18.72 -11.42
CA VAL A 40 11.22 -17.38 -10.81
C VAL A 40 12.55 -16.75 -11.27
N ASP A 41 13.61 -17.55 -11.37
CA ASP A 41 14.93 -17.12 -11.86
C ASP A 41 14.89 -16.48 -13.27
N ALA A 42 14.02 -16.99 -14.16
CA ALA A 42 13.92 -16.51 -15.54
C ALA A 42 13.23 -15.15 -15.62
N GLN A 43 12.09 -14.99 -14.91
CA GLN A 43 11.35 -13.73 -14.87
C GLN A 43 12.11 -12.62 -14.16
N VAL A 44 12.79 -12.93 -13.05
CA VAL A 44 13.69 -12.00 -12.35
C VAL A 44 14.82 -11.58 -13.28
N GLY A 45 15.41 -12.55 -14.00
CA GLY A 45 16.49 -12.29 -14.95
C GLY A 45 16.11 -11.31 -16.05
N ALA A 46 14.97 -11.53 -16.72
CA ALA A 46 14.48 -10.65 -17.79
C ALA A 46 14.17 -9.23 -17.29
N LEU A 47 13.63 -9.10 -16.07
CA LEU A 47 13.35 -7.79 -15.46
C LEU A 47 14.64 -7.03 -15.14
N VAL A 48 15.62 -7.70 -14.52
CA VAL A 48 16.94 -7.11 -14.24
C VAL A 48 17.62 -6.65 -15.54
N ASP A 49 17.53 -7.46 -16.60
CA ASP A 49 18.08 -7.11 -17.90
C ASP A 49 17.38 -5.90 -18.52
N ALA A 50 16.06 -5.79 -18.39
CA ALA A 50 15.30 -4.64 -18.89
C ALA A 50 15.75 -3.35 -18.18
N PHE A 51 15.80 -3.37 -16.84
CA PHE A 51 16.26 -2.21 -16.08
C PHE A 51 17.71 -1.81 -16.42
N ALA A 52 18.61 -2.79 -16.52
CA ALA A 52 19.99 -2.53 -16.91
C ALA A 52 20.10 -1.98 -18.33
N ALA A 53 19.36 -2.54 -19.29
CA ALA A 53 19.36 -2.08 -20.68
C ALA A 53 18.84 -0.65 -20.81
N PHE A 54 17.79 -0.28 -20.06
CA PHE A 54 17.29 1.10 -20.02
C PHE A 54 18.29 2.06 -19.40
N ALA A 55 18.87 1.72 -18.25
CA ALA A 55 19.81 2.61 -17.56
C ALA A 55 21.17 2.72 -18.27
N THR A 56 21.46 1.85 -19.24
CA THR A 56 22.70 1.88 -20.03
C THR A 56 22.50 2.35 -21.47
N LEU A 57 21.32 2.87 -21.83
CA LEU A 57 21.01 3.33 -23.19
C LEU A 57 22.02 4.37 -23.72
N ASP A 58 22.54 5.20 -22.83
CA ASP A 58 23.52 6.24 -23.13
C ASP A 58 24.98 5.83 -22.82
N GLY A 59 25.20 4.56 -22.47
CA GLY A 59 26.52 3.96 -22.27
C GLY A 59 27.14 4.14 -20.88
N GLU A 60 26.49 4.86 -19.97
CA GLU A 60 26.93 5.03 -18.58
C GLU A 60 25.75 4.84 -17.62
N LEU A 61 26.00 4.16 -16.49
CA LEU A 61 25.05 4.03 -15.38
C LEU A 61 25.49 4.98 -14.26
N ASN A 62 24.61 5.89 -13.85
CA ASN A 62 24.88 6.78 -12.74
C ASN A 62 24.50 6.15 -11.37
N ALA A 63 24.98 6.73 -10.27
CA ALA A 63 24.75 6.19 -8.93
C ALA A 63 23.27 6.20 -8.52
N MET A 64 22.51 7.21 -8.95
CA MET A 64 21.09 7.35 -8.64
C MET A 64 20.26 6.27 -9.37
N GLU A 65 20.55 6.02 -10.65
CA GLU A 65 19.93 4.94 -11.43
C GLU A 65 20.26 3.56 -10.85
N ALA A 66 21.51 3.34 -10.45
CA ALA A 66 21.92 2.09 -9.82
C ALA A 66 21.15 1.85 -8.50
N ASP A 67 21.02 2.89 -7.67
CA ASP A 67 20.25 2.83 -6.43
C ASP A 67 18.75 2.61 -6.70
N LEU A 68 18.17 3.29 -7.70
CA LEU A 68 16.77 3.09 -8.12
C LEU A 68 16.53 1.64 -8.55
N ILE A 69 17.36 1.09 -9.44
CA ILE A 69 17.22 -0.28 -9.92
C ILE A 69 17.34 -1.29 -8.78
N LEU A 70 18.37 -1.13 -7.93
CA LEU A 70 18.56 -2.03 -6.79
C LEU A 70 17.40 -1.95 -5.81
N ASP A 71 16.89 -0.74 -5.54
CA ASP A 71 15.72 -0.55 -4.69
C ASP A 71 14.47 -1.18 -5.33
N MET A 72 14.24 -1.04 -6.63
CA MET A 72 13.11 -1.68 -7.31
C MET A 72 13.21 -3.21 -7.25
N LEU A 73 14.37 -3.78 -7.58
CA LEU A 73 14.60 -5.22 -7.65
C LEU A 73 14.53 -5.92 -6.29
N ARG A 74 15.15 -5.33 -5.25
CA ARG A 74 15.12 -5.90 -3.89
C ARG A 74 13.70 -6.00 -3.32
N ASN A 75 12.80 -5.14 -3.78
CA ASN A 75 11.42 -5.12 -3.32
C ASN A 75 10.48 -5.92 -4.22
N ALA A 76 10.75 -6.00 -5.53
CA ALA A 76 10.02 -6.92 -6.39
C ALA A 76 10.28 -8.38 -6.00
N PHE A 77 11.46 -8.67 -5.46
CA PHE A 77 11.89 -10.01 -5.09
C PHE A 77 12.59 -10.06 -3.73
N PRO A 78 11.87 -9.83 -2.62
CA PRO A 78 12.45 -9.81 -1.27
C PRO A 78 13.05 -11.15 -0.85
N GLU A 79 12.57 -12.26 -1.42
CA GLU A 79 13.06 -13.62 -1.20
C GLU A 79 14.38 -13.91 -1.91
N VAL A 80 14.79 -13.06 -2.87
CA VAL A 80 16.01 -13.27 -3.66
C VAL A 80 17.23 -12.73 -2.92
N ASP A 81 18.29 -13.54 -2.91
CA ASP A 81 19.57 -13.17 -2.33
C ASP A 81 20.11 -11.86 -2.91
N HIS A 82 20.37 -10.88 -2.03
CA HIS A 82 20.80 -9.54 -2.44
C HIS A 82 22.17 -9.54 -3.13
N ALA A 83 23.06 -10.45 -2.76
CA ALA A 83 24.37 -10.54 -3.39
C ALA A 83 24.25 -11.12 -4.81
N TRP A 84 23.33 -12.06 -5.02
CA TRP A 84 22.97 -12.56 -6.35
C TRP A 84 22.36 -11.44 -7.21
N LEU A 85 21.39 -10.68 -6.69
CA LEU A 85 20.79 -9.55 -7.41
C LEU A 85 21.84 -8.54 -7.85
N GLY A 86 22.76 -8.17 -6.95
CA GLY A 86 23.86 -7.26 -7.26
C GLY A 86 24.77 -7.79 -8.36
N ARG A 87 25.19 -9.07 -8.29
CA ARG A 87 26.00 -9.71 -9.34
C ARG A 87 25.26 -9.82 -10.66
N ARG A 88 23.95 -10.12 -10.64
CA ARG A 88 23.11 -10.25 -11.84
C ARG A 88 22.95 -8.91 -12.53
N LEU A 89 22.69 -7.84 -11.77
CA LEU A 89 22.65 -6.48 -12.28
C LEU A 89 23.99 -6.05 -12.86
N GLN A 90 25.10 -6.34 -12.17
CA GLN A 90 26.44 -6.03 -12.67
C GLN A 90 26.72 -6.70 -14.02
N ARG A 91 26.33 -7.97 -14.19
CA ARG A 91 26.46 -8.68 -15.47
C ARG A 91 25.57 -8.06 -16.56
N ALA A 92 24.34 -7.70 -16.22
CA ALA A 92 23.40 -7.10 -17.15
C ALA A 92 23.87 -5.72 -17.64
N VAL A 93 24.43 -4.90 -16.74
CA VAL A 93 25.00 -3.59 -17.06
C VAL A 93 26.27 -3.73 -17.90
N ALA A 94 27.11 -4.73 -17.62
CA ALA A 94 28.33 -4.99 -18.39
C ALA A 94 28.04 -5.49 -19.81
N ASN A 95 26.97 -6.28 -19.98
CA ASN A 95 26.53 -6.80 -21.29
C ASN A 95 25.01 -6.63 -21.45
N PRO A 96 24.54 -5.41 -21.77
CA PRO A 96 23.11 -5.13 -21.89
C PRO A 96 22.50 -5.93 -23.03
N ARG A 97 21.38 -6.60 -22.75
CA ARG A 97 20.61 -7.29 -23.79
C ARG A 97 19.78 -6.27 -24.60
N PRO A 98 19.54 -6.53 -25.90
CA PRO A 98 18.68 -5.67 -26.70
C PRO A 98 17.26 -5.58 -26.14
N LEU A 99 16.77 -4.35 -25.92
CA LEU A 99 15.41 -4.06 -25.42
C LEU A 99 14.30 -4.78 -26.20
N GLN A 100 14.51 -4.98 -27.49
CA GLN A 100 13.56 -5.61 -28.41
C GLN A 100 13.29 -7.08 -28.05
N ASN A 101 14.33 -7.81 -27.67
CA ASN A 101 14.23 -9.22 -27.28
C ASN A 101 13.61 -9.33 -25.90
N LEU A 102 14.01 -8.45 -24.98
CA LEU A 102 13.47 -8.38 -23.62
C LEU A 102 11.97 -8.07 -23.59
N ALA A 103 11.52 -7.10 -24.39
CA ALA A 103 10.10 -6.76 -24.49
C ALA A 103 9.25 -7.96 -24.96
N SER A 104 9.78 -8.75 -25.90
CA SER A 104 9.08 -9.93 -26.43
C SER A 104 9.01 -11.06 -25.38
N GLU A 105 10.11 -11.30 -24.66
CA GLU A 105 10.18 -12.27 -23.57
C GLU A 105 9.22 -11.91 -22.42
N LEU A 106 9.16 -10.64 -22.04
CA LEU A 106 8.29 -10.16 -20.96
C LEU A 106 6.81 -10.12 -21.37
N ARG A 107 6.50 -9.86 -22.65
CA ARG A 107 5.11 -9.81 -23.16
C ARG A 107 4.35 -11.11 -22.87
N ASP A 108 5.01 -12.25 -23.09
CA ASP A 108 4.39 -13.57 -23.02
C ASP A 108 4.34 -14.09 -21.57
N GLY A 109 5.20 -13.56 -20.68
CA GLY A 109 5.28 -13.98 -19.27
C GLY A 109 4.54 -13.08 -18.27
N TYR A 110 4.06 -11.90 -18.69
CA TYR A 110 3.45 -10.91 -17.80
C TYR A 110 1.96 -10.75 -18.10
N ASP A 111 1.16 -10.62 -17.04
CA ASP A 111 -0.24 -10.19 -17.13
C ASP A 111 -0.35 -8.67 -17.33
N GLU A 112 -1.58 -8.18 -17.38
CA GLU A 112 -1.89 -6.78 -17.65
C GLU A 112 -1.40 -5.82 -16.58
N ALA A 113 -1.66 -6.19 -15.33
CA ALA A 113 -1.23 -5.45 -14.17
C ALA A 113 0.31 -5.36 -14.10
N SER A 114 1.01 -6.46 -14.34
CA SER A 114 2.46 -6.52 -14.33
C SER A 114 3.08 -5.71 -15.46
N LYS A 115 2.47 -5.70 -16.66
CA LYS A 115 2.93 -4.84 -17.79
C LYS A 115 2.78 -3.36 -17.46
N LEU A 116 1.70 -2.97 -16.78
CA LEU A 116 1.51 -1.60 -16.31
C LEU A 116 2.54 -1.22 -15.24
N ALA A 117 2.71 -2.07 -14.22
CA ALA A 117 3.69 -1.84 -13.17
C ALA A 117 5.10 -1.70 -13.75
N LEU A 118 5.46 -2.57 -14.70
CA LEU A 118 6.73 -2.49 -15.44
C LEU A 118 6.86 -1.17 -16.21
N GLY A 119 5.83 -0.75 -16.94
CA GLY A 119 5.85 0.51 -17.70
C GLY A 119 6.09 1.72 -16.80
N LEU A 120 5.37 1.83 -15.69
CA LEU A 120 5.56 2.93 -14.72
C LEU A 120 6.97 2.89 -14.09
N GLN A 121 7.45 1.70 -13.75
CA GLN A 121 8.79 1.47 -13.19
C GLN A 121 9.90 1.85 -14.17
N LEU A 122 9.82 1.41 -15.43
CA LEU A 122 10.80 1.75 -16.45
C LEU A 122 10.83 3.25 -16.72
N TYR A 123 9.69 3.92 -16.66
CA TYR A 123 9.64 5.37 -16.81
C TYR A 123 10.45 6.09 -15.73
N THR A 124 10.50 5.58 -14.48
CA THR A 124 11.33 6.22 -13.44
C THR A 124 12.81 6.27 -13.83
N LEU A 125 13.30 5.31 -14.62
CA LEU A 125 14.66 5.32 -15.16
C LEU A 125 14.80 6.24 -16.37
N VAL A 126 13.76 6.35 -17.19
CA VAL A 126 13.74 7.29 -18.33
C VAL A 126 13.84 8.74 -17.85
N ASP A 127 13.19 9.06 -16.73
CA ASP A 127 13.14 10.42 -16.18
C ASP A 127 14.34 10.77 -15.28
N ALA A 128 14.80 9.82 -14.45
CA ALA A 128 15.97 9.98 -13.57
C ALA A 128 17.25 10.39 -14.34
N ALA A 129 17.33 10.09 -15.63
CA ALA A 129 18.46 10.46 -16.46
C ALA A 129 18.51 11.96 -16.79
N GLY A 130 17.41 12.73 -16.63
CA GLY A 130 17.33 14.12 -17.11
C GLY A 130 17.65 14.26 -18.61
N ARG A 131 17.54 13.17 -19.38
CA ARG A 131 18.18 13.00 -20.69
C ARG A 131 17.26 12.39 -21.74
N SER A 132 17.18 13.14 -22.85
CA SER A 132 16.87 12.81 -24.25
C SER A 132 15.48 12.29 -24.66
N ASP A 133 15.04 12.76 -25.83
CA ASP A 133 13.96 12.17 -26.61
C ASP A 133 14.25 10.72 -27.06
N ARG A 134 15.53 10.31 -27.04
CA ARG A 134 15.96 8.96 -27.42
C ARG A 134 15.53 7.89 -26.42
N ASN A 135 15.64 8.16 -25.12
CA ASN A 135 15.21 7.22 -24.07
C ASN A 135 13.68 7.11 -24.06
N ARG A 136 12.99 8.22 -24.32
CA ARG A 136 11.54 8.27 -24.51
C ARG A 136 11.09 7.47 -25.74
N ALA A 137 11.76 7.64 -26.87
CA ALA A 137 11.51 6.83 -28.07
C ALA A 137 11.77 5.34 -27.83
N SER A 138 12.83 5.01 -27.09
CA SER A 138 13.16 3.62 -26.72
C SER A 138 12.09 3.02 -25.80
N PHE A 139 11.57 3.80 -24.85
CA PHE A 139 10.44 3.42 -24.00
C PHE A 139 9.17 3.16 -24.83
N GLU A 140 8.83 4.05 -25.75
CA GLU A 140 7.65 3.87 -26.61
C GLU A 140 7.75 2.60 -27.48
N ILE A 141 8.91 2.37 -28.10
CA ILE A 141 9.19 1.16 -28.88
C ILE A 141 9.09 -0.08 -28.00
N PHE A 142 9.63 -0.02 -26.77
CA PHE A 142 9.56 -1.11 -25.82
C PHE A 142 8.12 -1.44 -25.44
N MET A 143 7.32 -0.44 -25.06
CA MET A 143 5.91 -0.61 -24.70
C MET A 143 5.06 -1.14 -25.86
N ARG A 144 5.35 -0.70 -27.09
CA ARG A 144 4.71 -1.26 -28.30
C ARG A 144 5.01 -2.75 -28.46
N ARG A 145 6.26 -3.17 -28.25
CA ARG A 145 6.67 -4.59 -28.33
C ARG A 145 6.17 -5.43 -27.16
N LEU A 146 6.02 -4.83 -25.98
CA LEU A 146 5.35 -5.40 -24.82
C LEU A 146 3.84 -5.62 -25.07
N GLY A 147 3.32 -5.17 -26.23
CA GLY A 147 1.90 -5.27 -26.60
C GLY A 147 1.03 -4.17 -26.00
N ARG A 148 1.62 -3.13 -25.41
CA ARG A 148 0.90 -2.06 -24.69
C ARG A 148 1.28 -0.65 -25.17
N PRO A 149 1.12 -0.34 -26.48
CA PRO A 149 1.49 0.95 -27.04
C PRO A 149 0.67 2.12 -26.46
N ALA A 150 -0.66 1.99 -26.39
CA ALA A 150 -1.53 3.04 -25.87
C ALA A 150 -1.19 3.39 -24.41
N LEU A 151 -0.92 2.36 -23.59
CA LEU A 151 -0.47 2.55 -22.22
C LEU A 151 0.87 3.28 -22.14
N GLY A 152 1.84 2.91 -22.98
CA GLY A 152 3.12 3.61 -23.06
C GLY A 152 2.96 5.10 -23.39
N THR A 153 2.09 5.43 -24.35
CA THR A 153 1.75 6.82 -24.71
C THR A 153 1.10 7.56 -23.54
N SER A 154 0.14 6.95 -22.84
CA SER A 154 -0.50 7.56 -21.68
C SER A 154 0.48 7.81 -20.53
N ILE A 155 1.39 6.87 -20.25
CA ILE A 155 2.45 7.06 -19.24
C ILE A 155 3.34 8.24 -19.66
N LEU A 156 3.83 8.26 -20.90
CA LEU A 156 4.68 9.36 -21.38
C LEU A 156 4.01 10.73 -21.24
N ARG A 157 2.74 10.83 -21.63
CA ARG A 157 1.95 12.07 -21.59
C ARG A 157 1.72 12.56 -20.16
N GLU A 158 1.19 11.68 -19.30
CA GLU A 158 0.94 11.98 -17.88
C GLU A 158 2.23 12.43 -17.19
N MET A 159 3.34 11.76 -17.48
CA MET A 159 4.59 12.05 -16.81
C MET A 159 5.30 13.28 -17.39
N ARG A 160 5.01 13.73 -18.61
CA ARG A 160 5.49 15.04 -19.08
C ARG A 160 4.73 16.21 -18.48
N GLY A 161 3.49 15.99 -18.04
CA GLY A 161 2.60 17.07 -17.64
C GLY A 161 2.04 17.86 -18.83
N ASP A 162 2.04 17.28 -20.03
CA ASP A 162 1.59 17.90 -21.29
C ASP A 162 0.06 18.11 -21.36
N GLY A 163 -0.68 17.94 -20.24
CA GLY A 163 -2.14 18.08 -20.18
C GLY A 163 -2.57 19.43 -19.64
N GLU A 164 -3.46 20.13 -20.36
CA GLU A 164 -4.01 21.45 -19.95
C GLU A 164 -4.84 21.38 -18.65
N ASN A 165 -5.46 20.24 -18.37
CA ASN A 165 -6.14 19.96 -17.11
C ASN A 165 -5.93 18.50 -16.69
N PRO A 166 -4.93 18.22 -15.84
CA PRO A 166 -4.62 16.86 -15.42
C PRO A 166 -5.83 16.15 -14.82
N ALA A 167 -6.64 16.83 -14.00
CA ALA A 167 -7.73 16.23 -13.25
C ALA A 167 -8.86 15.62 -14.13
N SER A 168 -9.08 16.16 -15.32
CA SER A 168 -10.11 15.66 -16.26
C SER A 168 -9.61 14.56 -17.20
N GLU A 169 -8.32 14.25 -17.18
CA GLU A 169 -7.72 13.29 -18.10
C GLU A 169 -7.98 11.84 -17.64
N GLU A 170 -8.64 11.06 -18.50
CA GLU A 170 -8.85 9.64 -18.27
C GLU A 170 -7.57 8.86 -18.59
N LEU A 171 -7.06 8.12 -17.60
CA LEU A 171 -5.83 7.35 -17.69
C LEU A 171 -6.14 5.85 -17.58
N PRO A 172 -5.39 4.98 -18.28
CA PRO A 172 -5.55 3.53 -18.19
C PRO A 172 -4.97 2.94 -16.89
N PHE A 173 -4.62 3.78 -15.93
CA PHE A 173 -4.11 3.43 -14.62
C PHE A 173 -4.59 4.44 -13.59
N GLU A 174 -4.58 4.03 -12.33
CA GLU A 174 -5.12 4.85 -11.25
C GLU A 174 -4.16 5.98 -10.88
N ARG A 175 -4.73 7.15 -10.63
CA ARG A 175 -4.01 8.36 -10.22
C ARG A 175 -4.78 9.10 -9.14
N LEU A 176 -4.08 9.56 -8.11
CA LEU A 176 -4.52 10.61 -7.19
C LEU A 176 -3.65 11.85 -7.34
N ILE A 177 -4.28 13.00 -7.22
CA ILE A 177 -3.64 14.31 -7.20
C ILE A 177 -3.79 14.89 -5.78
N PHE A 178 -2.67 15.16 -5.12
CA PHE A 178 -2.61 15.87 -3.84
C PHE A 178 -2.09 17.29 -4.08
N GLY A 179 -2.79 18.28 -3.56
CA GLY A 179 -2.43 19.68 -3.74
C GLY A 179 -3.50 20.62 -3.16
N VAL A 180 -3.56 21.85 -3.66
CA VAL A 180 -4.57 22.84 -3.23
C VAL A 180 -5.64 23.05 -4.31
N ASN A 181 -5.23 23.23 -5.57
CA ASN A 181 -6.12 23.55 -6.67
C ASN A 181 -6.30 22.34 -7.59
N GLY A 182 -7.55 21.98 -7.90
CA GLY A 182 -7.86 20.85 -8.80
C GLY A 182 -7.39 19.48 -8.29
N ALA A 183 -7.13 19.37 -6.98
CA ALA A 183 -6.67 18.14 -6.35
C ALA A 183 -7.83 17.19 -6.03
N ASP A 184 -7.52 15.89 -6.05
CA ASP A 184 -8.42 14.86 -5.51
C ASP A 184 -8.45 14.91 -3.99
N VAL A 185 -7.28 15.17 -3.37
CA VAL A 185 -7.12 15.26 -1.91
C VAL A 185 -6.41 16.56 -1.57
N VAL A 186 -7.11 17.43 -0.84
CA VAL A 186 -6.60 18.76 -0.50
C VAL A 186 -5.59 18.69 0.65
N LEU A 187 -4.42 19.30 0.43
CA LEU A 187 -3.35 19.39 1.43
C LEU A 187 -3.60 20.52 2.46
N PRO A 188 -3.00 20.43 3.65
CA PRO A 188 -3.06 21.49 4.65
C PRO A 188 -2.55 22.83 4.11
N PRO A 189 -3.04 23.98 4.62
CA PRO A 189 -2.53 25.30 4.25
C PRO A 189 -1.01 25.44 4.43
N ALA A 190 -0.43 24.79 5.45
CA ALA A 190 1.01 24.77 5.69
C ALA A 190 1.82 24.08 4.58
N ALA A 191 1.17 23.21 3.80
CA ALA A 191 1.73 22.48 2.67
C ALA A 191 1.25 23.04 1.31
N ALA A 192 0.78 24.29 1.26
CA ALA A 192 0.19 24.88 0.04
C ALA A 192 1.15 24.93 -1.17
N SER A 193 2.46 24.93 -0.93
CA SER A 193 3.51 24.87 -1.97
C SER A 193 3.89 23.45 -2.40
N HIS A 194 3.30 22.43 -1.77
CA HIS A 194 3.53 21.03 -2.11
C HIS A 194 2.43 20.55 -3.05
N GLU A 195 2.82 19.75 -4.04
CA GLU A 195 1.89 19.06 -4.93
C GLU A 195 2.52 17.72 -5.29
N PHE A 196 1.74 16.65 -5.29
CA PHE A 196 2.25 15.36 -5.70
C PHE A 196 1.15 14.46 -6.25
N ARG A 197 1.58 13.52 -7.07
CA ARG A 197 0.68 12.53 -7.68
C ARG A 197 1.04 11.14 -7.19
N VAL A 198 0.02 10.33 -6.98
CA VAL A 198 0.17 8.93 -6.58
C VAL A 198 -0.42 8.05 -7.66
N TYR A 199 0.36 7.09 -8.14
CA TYR A 199 -0.04 6.15 -9.18
C TYR A 199 -0.09 4.74 -8.60
N ARG A 200 -1.12 3.98 -8.97
CA ARG A 200 -1.24 2.56 -8.60
C ARG A 200 -1.22 1.65 -9.81
N ALA A 201 -0.44 0.59 -9.70
CA ALA A 201 -0.48 -0.58 -10.57
C ALA A 201 -0.33 -1.84 -9.72
N ASP A 202 -1.43 -2.50 -9.41
CA ASP A 202 -1.45 -3.63 -8.47
C ASP A 202 -0.83 -3.25 -7.10
N ASP A 203 0.18 -3.97 -6.62
CA ASP A 203 0.93 -3.66 -5.38
C ASP A 203 1.93 -2.49 -5.52
N LEU A 204 2.12 -1.96 -6.73
CA LEU A 204 3.01 -0.82 -6.95
C LEU A 204 2.27 0.49 -6.65
N ILE A 205 2.75 1.22 -5.64
CA ILE A 205 2.39 2.62 -5.39
C ILE A 205 3.60 3.50 -5.68
N LEU A 206 3.48 4.38 -6.65
CA LEU A 206 4.49 5.36 -7.01
C LEU A 206 4.02 6.75 -6.63
N VAL A 207 4.87 7.51 -5.94
CA VAL A 207 4.67 8.92 -5.63
C VAL A 207 5.58 9.72 -6.53
N ARG A 208 5.03 10.73 -7.19
CA ARG A 208 5.77 11.73 -7.96
C ARG A 208 5.59 13.09 -7.33
N ASN A 209 6.68 13.79 -7.05
CA ASN A 209 6.60 15.18 -6.66
C ASN A 209 6.32 16.04 -7.90
N THR A 210 5.17 16.72 -7.93
CA THR A 210 4.81 17.66 -9.02
C THR A 210 4.86 19.11 -8.57
N GLY A 211 5.07 19.36 -7.29
CA GLY A 211 5.24 20.69 -6.70
C GLY A 211 6.67 21.18 -6.76
N THR A 212 6.91 22.36 -6.17
CA THR A 212 8.23 23.00 -6.14
C THR A 212 9.05 22.60 -4.92
N GLU A 213 8.38 22.29 -3.80
CA GLU A 213 9.04 21.87 -2.56
C GLU A 213 9.31 20.36 -2.53
N PRO A 214 10.42 19.92 -1.91
CA PRO A 214 10.73 18.49 -1.79
C PRO A 214 9.75 17.76 -0.86
N LEU A 215 9.39 16.52 -1.21
CA LEU A 215 8.65 15.62 -0.32
C LEU A 215 9.60 14.78 0.52
N TRP A 216 9.17 14.37 1.71
CA TRP A 216 9.97 13.50 2.57
C TRP A 216 9.32 12.13 2.73
N ILE A 217 9.99 11.08 2.24
CA ILE A 217 9.53 9.69 2.39
C ILE A 217 10.64 8.87 3.06
N ARG A 218 10.37 8.39 4.27
CA ARG A 218 11.36 7.72 5.16
C ARG A 218 12.68 8.49 5.35
N GLY A 219 12.61 9.82 5.44
CA GLY A 219 13.80 10.65 5.56
C GLY A 219 14.65 10.76 4.29
N ARG A 220 14.14 10.30 3.13
CA ARG A 220 14.69 10.65 1.81
C ARG A 220 13.89 11.81 1.23
N SER A 221 14.60 12.80 0.70
CA SER A 221 14.01 13.85 -0.12
C SER A 221 13.59 13.29 -1.48
N VAL A 222 12.42 13.67 -1.96
CA VAL A 222 11.95 13.46 -3.33
C VAL A 222 11.79 14.84 -3.96
N GLU A 223 12.78 15.21 -4.76
CA GLU A 223 12.84 16.51 -5.44
C GLU A 223 11.72 16.67 -6.47
N SER A 224 11.44 17.92 -6.87
CA SER A 224 10.46 18.22 -7.91
C SER A 224 10.71 17.40 -9.18
N GLY A 225 9.64 16.87 -9.77
CA GLY A 225 9.67 15.98 -10.92
C GLY A 225 10.03 14.53 -10.60
N SER A 226 10.74 14.28 -9.48
CA SER A 226 11.26 12.96 -9.12
C SER A 226 10.20 12.01 -8.60
N PHE A 227 10.53 10.72 -8.63
CA PHE A 227 9.66 9.63 -8.23
C PHE A 227 10.23 8.85 -7.05
N LEU A 228 9.34 8.28 -6.24
CA LEU A 228 9.69 7.29 -5.25
C LEU A 228 8.57 6.27 -5.10
N ARG A 229 8.95 4.98 -5.00
CA ARG A 229 8.00 3.92 -4.68
C ARG A 229 7.64 3.94 -3.19
N MET A 230 6.38 4.18 -2.88
CA MET A 230 5.84 4.03 -1.54
C MET A 230 5.66 2.55 -1.20
N ARG A 231 5.94 2.16 0.05
CA ARG A 231 5.79 0.78 0.54
C ARG A 231 5.08 0.76 1.88
N GLU A 232 4.64 -0.44 2.27
CA GLU A 232 4.15 -0.68 3.63
C GLU A 232 5.12 -0.12 4.68
N ARG A 233 4.55 0.56 5.68
CA ARG A 233 5.28 1.27 6.76
C ARG A 233 6.06 2.51 6.33
N HIS A 234 6.10 2.86 5.05
CA HIS A 234 6.62 4.17 4.66
C HIS A 234 5.61 5.24 5.05
N THR A 235 6.15 6.39 5.43
CA THR A 235 5.39 7.61 5.69
C THR A 235 5.90 8.69 4.75
N LEU A 236 4.95 9.36 4.11
CA LEU A 236 5.15 10.59 3.35
C LEU A 236 4.76 11.74 4.29
N VAL A 237 5.70 12.66 4.49
CA VAL A 237 5.51 13.81 5.38
C VAL A 237 5.46 15.07 4.54
N VAL A 238 4.41 15.86 4.76
CA VAL A 238 4.29 17.26 4.34
C VAL A 238 4.01 18.12 5.57
N PRO A 239 4.24 19.45 5.53
CA PRO A 239 3.92 20.32 6.64
C PRO A 239 2.45 20.16 7.10
N GLY A 240 2.26 19.82 8.37
CA GLY A 240 0.93 19.64 8.96
C GLY A 240 0.24 18.31 8.68
N TRP A 241 0.83 17.37 7.91
CA TRP A 241 0.20 16.07 7.67
C TRP A 241 1.20 14.95 7.37
N THR A 242 0.97 13.77 7.96
CA THR A 242 1.74 12.55 7.70
C THR A 242 0.83 11.48 7.12
N LEU A 243 1.13 11.10 5.89
CA LEU A 243 0.41 10.08 5.12
C LEU A 243 1.19 8.77 5.16
N THR A 244 0.52 7.70 5.55
CA THR A 244 1.05 6.33 5.49
C THR A 244 0.70 5.69 4.15
N PHE A 245 1.33 4.57 3.84
CA PHE A 245 0.96 3.74 2.70
C PHE A 245 -0.53 3.37 2.69
N GLU A 246 -1.09 3.02 3.85
CA GLU A 246 -2.52 2.67 3.98
C GLU A 246 -3.45 3.86 3.72
N ASP A 247 -2.99 5.08 4.00
CA ASP A 247 -3.77 6.28 3.70
C ASP A 247 -3.85 6.51 2.19
N LEU A 248 -2.73 6.32 1.47
CA LEU A 248 -2.72 6.43 0.01
C LEU A 248 -3.59 5.35 -0.64
N LEU A 249 -3.49 4.10 -0.16
CA LEU A 249 -4.35 3.01 -0.61
C LEU A 249 -5.82 3.32 -0.38
N PHE A 250 -6.17 3.83 0.81
CA PHE A 250 -7.53 4.22 1.12
C PHE A 250 -8.07 5.23 0.09
N PHE A 251 -7.33 6.30 -0.21
CA PHE A 251 -7.81 7.31 -1.16
C PHE A 251 -7.95 6.74 -2.58
N LEU A 252 -7.03 5.86 -3.00
CA LEU A 252 -7.10 5.20 -4.31
C LEU A 252 -8.33 4.30 -4.38
N ASP A 253 -8.60 3.54 -3.33
CA ASP A 253 -9.75 2.65 -3.22
C ASP A 253 -11.07 3.42 -3.21
N VAL A 254 -11.15 4.52 -2.46
CA VAL A 254 -12.32 5.40 -2.46
C VAL A 254 -12.53 5.99 -3.86
N LYS A 255 -11.48 6.49 -4.51
CA LYS A 255 -11.59 7.07 -5.85
C LYS A 255 -12.06 6.04 -6.88
N ARG A 256 -11.60 4.79 -6.80
CA ARG A 256 -11.99 3.73 -7.74
C ARG A 256 -13.38 3.15 -7.46
N THR A 257 -13.68 2.87 -6.20
CA THR A 257 -14.89 2.11 -5.82
C THR A 257 -16.05 2.98 -5.35
N GLY A 258 -15.80 4.23 -4.94
CA GLY A 258 -16.78 5.08 -4.27
C GLY A 258 -17.13 4.66 -2.84
N ASN A 259 -16.54 3.57 -2.33
CA ASN A 259 -16.83 3.07 -0.99
C ASN A 259 -16.20 3.95 0.08
N ALA A 260 -17.04 4.79 0.68
CA ALA A 260 -16.65 5.65 1.79
C ALA A 260 -17.13 5.03 3.11
N PRO A 261 -16.24 4.47 3.96
CA PRO A 261 -16.64 3.96 5.26
C PRO A 261 -17.21 5.09 6.12
N ALA A 262 -18.16 4.76 6.98
CA ALA A 262 -18.73 5.71 7.93
C ALA A 262 -18.60 5.22 9.37
N ILE A 263 -18.53 6.19 10.27
CA ILE A 263 -18.65 6.00 11.71
C ILE A 263 -19.69 6.97 12.27
N TYR A 264 -20.14 6.67 13.47
CA TYR A 264 -21.04 7.45 14.27
C TYR A 264 -20.28 7.90 15.52
N ILE A 265 -20.44 9.16 15.85
CA ILE A 265 -19.71 9.82 16.94
C ILE A 265 -20.71 10.21 18.01
N GLU A 266 -20.37 9.92 19.25
CA GLU A 266 -21.06 10.33 20.47
C GLU A 266 -20.06 11.07 21.38
N SER A 267 -20.45 12.22 21.92
CA SER A 267 -19.67 12.90 22.95
C SER A 267 -20.09 12.42 24.34
N GLY A 268 -19.11 12.10 25.17
CA GLY A 268 -19.31 11.69 26.56
C GLY A 268 -18.40 12.48 27.50
N GLU A 269 -18.62 12.32 28.81
CA GLU A 269 -17.87 13.07 29.85
C GLU A 269 -16.35 12.82 29.82
N ASN A 270 -15.90 11.69 29.26
CA ASN A 270 -14.50 11.29 29.17
C ASN A 270 -13.93 11.30 27.73
N GLY A 271 -14.61 11.98 26.79
CA GLY A 271 -14.18 12.09 25.39
C GLY A 271 -15.21 11.57 24.39
N ILE A 272 -14.74 11.21 23.20
CA ILE A 272 -15.61 10.76 22.10
C ILE A 272 -15.61 9.24 22.00
N ILE A 273 -16.81 8.67 21.82
CA ILE A 273 -17.01 7.29 21.39
C ILE A 273 -17.29 7.30 19.89
N ALA A 274 -16.49 6.54 19.13
CA ALA A 274 -16.64 6.37 17.70
C ALA A 274 -17.03 4.92 17.40
N GLU A 275 -18.23 4.71 16.85
CA GLU A 275 -18.78 3.40 16.55
C GLU A 275 -19.15 3.28 15.07
N ARG A 276 -19.22 2.06 14.53
CA ARG A 276 -19.71 1.88 13.14
C ARG A 276 -21.22 1.80 13.02
N THR A 277 -21.90 1.49 14.12
CA THR A 277 -23.36 1.38 14.15
C THR A 277 -23.92 2.64 14.77
N ARG A 278 -25.06 3.09 14.28
CA ARG A 278 -25.77 4.20 14.89
C ARG A 278 -26.31 3.76 16.25
N GLY A 279 -25.74 4.31 17.31
CA GLY A 279 -26.27 4.23 18.66
C GLY A 279 -27.44 5.19 18.85
N ARG A 280 -28.21 5.00 19.93
CA ARG A 280 -29.31 5.92 20.26
C ARG A 280 -28.80 7.33 20.51
N GLN A 281 -27.57 7.50 21.00
CA GLN A 281 -26.97 8.78 21.37
C GLN A 281 -26.01 9.34 20.32
N SER A 282 -25.83 8.67 19.18
CA SER A 282 -24.97 9.19 18.11
C SER A 282 -25.39 10.60 17.67
N GLU A 283 -24.45 11.52 17.76
CA GLU A 283 -24.60 12.93 17.44
C GLU A 283 -24.22 13.23 16.00
N LEU A 284 -23.15 12.62 15.51
CA LEU A 284 -22.67 12.81 14.14
C LEU A 284 -22.58 11.46 13.41
N ARG A 285 -22.77 11.50 12.10
CA ARG A 285 -22.29 10.48 11.17
C ARG A 285 -21.17 11.08 10.33
N VAL A 286 -19.99 10.48 10.37
CA VAL A 286 -18.84 10.90 9.56
C VAL A 286 -18.59 9.85 8.49
N ARG A 287 -18.69 10.23 7.22
CA ARG A 287 -18.41 9.40 6.06
C ARG A 287 -17.08 9.82 5.45
N PHE A 288 -16.13 8.90 5.32
CA PHE A 288 -14.78 9.19 4.84
C PHE A 288 -14.66 8.92 3.34
N GLY A 289 -14.68 9.96 2.53
CA GLY A 289 -14.35 9.91 1.11
C GLY A 289 -12.98 10.56 0.83
N LEU A 290 -12.80 11.08 -0.39
CA LEU A 290 -11.68 11.97 -0.73
C LEU A 290 -11.73 13.28 0.07
N ASP A 291 -12.95 13.71 0.42
CA ASP A 291 -13.27 14.58 1.54
C ASP A 291 -14.12 13.81 2.56
N ALA A 292 -14.04 14.18 3.83
CA ALA A 292 -14.96 13.70 4.84
C ALA A 292 -16.29 14.48 4.75
N GLU A 293 -17.39 13.78 4.98
CA GLU A 293 -18.72 14.38 5.08
C GLU A 293 -19.28 14.10 6.47
N ILE A 294 -19.67 15.16 7.16
CA ILE A 294 -20.26 15.10 8.49
C ILE A 294 -21.75 15.41 8.34
N GLU A 295 -22.59 14.50 8.82
CA GLU A 295 -24.03 14.71 8.98
C GLU A 295 -24.36 14.78 10.47
N VAL A 296 -25.02 15.86 10.87
CA VAL A 296 -25.39 16.11 12.25
C VAL A 296 -26.75 15.46 12.54
N LEU A 297 -26.73 14.40 13.35
CA LEU A 297 -27.89 13.59 13.70
C LEU A 297 -28.62 14.08 14.95
N LYS A 298 -27.93 14.83 15.82
CA LYS A 298 -28.44 15.44 17.06
C LYS A 298 -27.69 16.73 17.37
N THR A 299 -28.23 17.51 18.30
CA THR A 299 -27.51 18.63 18.90
C THR A 299 -26.17 18.15 19.46
N THR A 300 -25.10 18.84 19.12
CA THR A 300 -23.73 18.50 19.49
C THR A 300 -22.98 19.77 19.89
N GLN A 301 -21.99 19.64 20.77
CA GLN A 301 -21.03 20.70 21.06
C GLN A 301 -19.79 20.62 20.15
N LEU A 302 -19.70 19.58 19.32
CA LEU A 302 -18.59 19.37 18.41
C LEU A 302 -18.62 20.39 17.27
N ARG A 303 -17.43 20.82 16.89
CA ARG A 303 -17.14 21.76 15.81
C ARG A 303 -16.25 21.05 14.80
N ALA A 304 -16.43 21.33 13.51
CA ALA A 304 -15.66 20.73 12.43
C ALA A 304 -14.87 21.80 11.69
N ALA A 305 -13.55 21.69 11.68
CA ALA A 305 -12.67 22.65 11.00
C ALA A 305 -12.98 24.11 11.38
N ASN A 306 -13.16 24.98 10.38
CA ASN A 306 -13.56 26.38 10.55
C ASN A 306 -15.08 26.59 10.53
N HIS A 307 -15.88 25.52 10.49
CA HIS A 307 -17.32 25.65 10.59
C HIS A 307 -17.70 26.02 12.03
N GLY A 308 -18.67 26.93 12.16
CA GLY A 308 -19.22 27.32 13.45
C GLY A 308 -19.98 26.19 14.13
N VAL A 309 -20.83 26.53 15.10
CA VAL A 309 -21.64 25.55 15.83
C VAL A 309 -22.53 24.76 14.85
N LEU A 310 -22.33 23.44 14.83
CA LEU A 310 -23.08 22.50 14.00
C LEU A 310 -24.50 22.31 14.53
N LYS A 311 -25.51 22.39 13.66
CA LYS A 311 -26.94 22.22 14.03
C LYS A 311 -27.48 20.89 13.50
N HIS A 312 -28.50 20.36 14.18
CA HIS A 312 -29.18 19.15 13.74
C HIS A 312 -29.67 19.25 12.29
N GLY A 313 -29.31 18.26 11.47
CA GLY A 313 -29.63 18.20 10.05
C GLY A 313 -28.57 18.81 9.13
N ASP A 314 -27.58 19.52 9.67
CA ASP A 314 -26.50 20.08 8.88
C ASP A 314 -25.67 18.96 8.22
N ARG A 315 -25.23 19.24 6.99
CA ARG A 315 -24.26 18.43 6.26
C ARG A 315 -23.08 19.29 5.87
N VAL A 316 -21.91 18.93 6.39
CA VAL A 316 -20.69 19.73 6.27
C VAL A 316 -19.60 18.89 5.65
N LYS A 317 -18.89 19.46 4.67
CA LYS A 317 -17.67 18.85 4.13
C LYS A 317 -16.49 19.27 5.00
N CYS A 318 -15.61 18.32 5.27
CA CYS A 318 -14.41 18.52 6.06
C CYS A 318 -13.24 17.84 5.36
N LEU A 319 -12.11 18.52 5.24
CA LEU A 319 -10.94 17.98 4.58
C LEU A 319 -10.28 16.90 5.46
N ASN A 320 -9.63 15.93 4.85
CA ASN A 320 -9.08 14.78 5.55
C ASN A 320 -7.96 15.12 6.57
N HIS A 321 -7.34 16.30 6.46
CA HIS A 321 -6.33 16.79 7.40
C HIS A 321 -6.89 17.66 8.54
N GLU A 322 -8.18 18.03 8.46
CA GLU A 322 -8.83 18.87 9.47
C GLU A 322 -9.25 18.05 10.71
N ARG A 323 -9.77 18.74 11.72
CA ARG A 323 -10.03 18.19 13.05
C ARG A 323 -11.46 18.49 13.50
N LEU A 324 -12.01 17.57 14.29
CA LEU A 324 -13.15 17.83 15.16
C LEU A 324 -12.65 18.38 16.50
N THR A 325 -13.30 19.40 17.01
CA THR A 325 -12.98 20.05 18.29
C THR A 325 -14.22 20.31 19.12
N ASP A 326 -14.05 20.65 20.39
CA ASP A 326 -15.11 21.15 21.26
C ASP A 326 -14.64 22.40 22.05
N GLU A 327 -15.48 22.89 22.97
CA GLU A 327 -15.15 24.03 23.83
C GLU A 327 -14.25 23.66 25.03
N SER A 328 -14.14 22.38 25.36
CA SER A 328 -13.29 21.88 26.45
C SER A 328 -11.80 21.81 26.07
N GLY A 329 -11.48 21.94 24.78
CA GLY A 329 -10.14 21.84 24.22
C GLY A 329 -9.83 20.47 23.60
N PHE A 330 -10.82 19.58 23.50
CA PHE A 330 -10.70 18.32 22.78
C PHE A 330 -10.39 18.57 21.30
N SER A 331 -9.56 17.72 20.70
CA SER A 331 -9.23 17.81 19.29
C SER A 331 -8.81 16.48 18.67
N LEU A 332 -9.58 16.00 17.70
CA LEU A 332 -9.33 14.73 17.01
C LEU A 332 -9.27 14.92 15.50
N SER A 333 -8.24 14.36 14.86
CA SER A 333 -8.08 14.49 13.40
C SER A 333 -9.04 13.59 12.64
N MET A 334 -9.56 14.09 11.51
CA MET A 334 -10.28 13.28 10.52
C MET A 334 -9.46 12.08 10.05
N ASN A 335 -8.14 12.27 9.94
CA ASN A 335 -7.23 11.21 9.54
C ASN A 335 -7.20 10.05 10.55
N ASP A 336 -7.19 10.36 11.86
CA ASP A 336 -7.14 9.35 12.92
C ASP A 336 -8.49 8.62 13.04
N LEU A 337 -9.60 9.37 12.96
CA LEU A 337 -10.94 8.79 12.90
C LEU A 337 -11.12 7.88 11.70
N ARG A 338 -10.62 8.29 10.53
CA ARG A 338 -10.62 7.48 9.32
C ARG A 338 -9.80 6.20 9.50
N ARG A 339 -8.60 6.29 10.08
CA ARG A 339 -7.76 5.11 10.36
C ARG A 339 -8.46 4.13 11.30
N SER A 340 -9.11 4.62 12.35
CA SER A 340 -9.97 3.78 13.23
C SER A 340 -11.13 3.15 12.44
N ALA A 341 -11.76 3.93 11.56
CA ALA A 341 -12.82 3.49 10.66
C ALA A 341 -12.35 2.58 9.52
N THR A 342 -11.05 2.36 9.31
CA THR A 342 -10.53 1.42 8.30
C THR A 342 -9.90 0.19 8.92
N GLN A 343 -9.41 0.27 10.16
CA GLN A 343 -8.83 -0.85 10.92
C GLN A 343 -9.89 -1.84 11.40
N SER A 344 -11.04 -1.37 11.88
CA SER A 344 -12.14 -2.23 12.33
C SER A 344 -12.86 -2.98 11.18
N ALA A 345 -13.63 -4.01 11.50
CA ALA A 345 -14.55 -4.73 10.61
C ALA A 345 -15.41 -3.79 9.72
N ARG A 346 -15.39 -3.90 8.38
CA ARG A 346 -16.14 -2.99 7.47
C ARG A 346 -17.62 -3.39 7.38
N ARG A 347 -18.54 -2.43 7.21
CA ARG A 347 -19.97 -2.67 6.94
C ARG A 347 -20.35 -2.04 5.61
N PHE A 348 -20.96 -2.84 4.73
CA PHE A 348 -21.42 -2.43 3.41
C PHE A 348 -22.93 -2.43 3.38
N ARG A 349 -23.51 -1.32 2.92
CA ARG A 349 -24.96 -1.22 2.72
C ARG A 349 -25.32 -1.78 1.35
N LEU A 350 -26.32 -2.66 1.34
CA LEU A 350 -26.96 -3.13 0.12
C LEU A 350 -27.99 -2.07 -0.30
N VAL A 351 -27.84 -1.52 -1.51
CA VAL A 351 -28.75 -0.55 -2.09
C VAL A 351 -29.96 -1.31 -2.65
N GLY A 352 -31.17 -0.83 -2.39
CA GLY A 352 -32.41 -1.59 -2.59
C GLY A 352 -32.75 -1.96 -4.04
N ASP A 353 -32.20 -1.25 -5.02
CA ASP A 353 -32.33 -1.52 -6.46
C ASP A 353 -31.24 -2.48 -6.99
N ARG A 354 -30.08 -2.53 -6.32
CA ARG A 354 -28.93 -3.36 -6.71
C ARG A 354 -29.00 -4.73 -6.04
N GLN A 355 -29.17 -5.76 -6.86
CA GLN A 355 -29.25 -7.16 -6.41
C GLN A 355 -27.91 -7.90 -6.49
N GLU A 356 -26.88 -7.32 -7.09
CA GLU A 356 -25.63 -8.02 -7.39
C GLU A 356 -24.42 -7.19 -6.96
N TYR A 357 -23.53 -7.84 -6.20
CA TYR A 357 -22.34 -7.22 -5.63
C TYR A 357 -21.13 -8.09 -5.94
N LEU A 358 -20.15 -7.52 -6.63
CA LEU A 358 -18.82 -8.09 -6.66
C LEU A 358 -18.13 -7.74 -5.33
N VAL A 359 -17.55 -8.72 -4.67
CA VAL A 359 -16.92 -8.57 -3.35
C VAL A 359 -15.52 -9.14 -3.43
N SER A 360 -14.51 -8.33 -3.10
CA SER A 360 -13.12 -8.77 -3.20
C SER A 360 -12.26 -8.13 -2.13
N ASN A 361 -11.20 -8.82 -1.71
CA ASN A 361 -10.10 -8.23 -0.92
C ASN A 361 -8.99 -7.64 -1.81
N ASP A 362 -9.12 -7.79 -3.13
CA ASP A 362 -8.25 -7.23 -4.14
C ASP A 362 -9.00 -6.13 -4.89
N ALA A 363 -8.54 -4.91 -4.62
CA ALA A 363 -9.02 -3.70 -5.21
C ALA A 363 -9.05 -3.83 -6.75
N SER A 364 -7.98 -4.29 -7.39
CA SER A 364 -7.80 -4.26 -8.86
C SER A 364 -8.93 -4.92 -9.67
N THR A 365 -9.69 -5.80 -9.02
CA THR A 365 -10.82 -6.54 -9.59
C THR A 365 -12.17 -5.80 -9.50
N LEU A 366 -12.23 -4.68 -8.81
CA LEU A 366 -13.47 -4.00 -8.42
C LEU A 366 -13.68 -2.66 -9.12
N SER A 367 -14.94 -2.37 -9.43
CA SER A 367 -15.41 -1.11 -10.01
C SER A 367 -16.28 -0.32 -9.02
N SER A 368 -16.83 0.81 -9.46
CA SER A 368 -17.69 1.66 -8.63
C SER A 368 -18.92 0.91 -8.11
N GLY A 369 -19.12 0.98 -6.79
CA GLY A 369 -20.21 0.32 -6.06
C GLY A 369 -20.02 -1.17 -5.75
N ASP A 370 -18.91 -1.78 -6.17
CA ASP A 370 -18.50 -3.11 -5.72
C ASP A 370 -17.92 -3.06 -4.31
N LEU A 371 -17.91 -4.16 -3.56
CA LEU A 371 -17.55 -4.18 -2.14
C LEU A 371 -16.09 -4.58 -1.92
N LEU A 372 -15.28 -3.62 -1.48
CA LEU A 372 -13.87 -3.87 -1.16
C LEU A 372 -13.68 -4.24 0.30
N LEU A 373 -13.27 -5.49 0.54
CA LEU A 373 -12.83 -5.99 1.84
C LEU A 373 -11.45 -5.46 2.21
N GLY A 374 -11.04 -5.68 3.46
CA GLY A 374 -9.71 -5.36 3.94
C GLY A 374 -8.63 -6.12 3.17
N PRO A 375 -7.59 -5.44 2.68
CA PRO A 375 -6.49 -6.12 2.03
C PRO A 375 -5.68 -6.94 3.05
N LYS A 376 -4.99 -7.99 2.57
CA LYS A 376 -3.91 -8.71 3.27
C LYS A 376 -4.28 -9.47 4.54
N LEU A 377 -5.56 -9.79 4.76
CA LEU A 377 -6.01 -10.69 5.84
C LEU A 377 -6.36 -12.10 5.35
N SER A 378 -6.50 -12.28 4.03
CA SER A 378 -6.73 -13.57 3.39
C SER A 378 -6.04 -13.60 2.02
N PRO A 379 -5.82 -14.80 1.43
CA PRO A 379 -5.45 -14.92 0.02
C PRO A 379 -6.48 -14.22 -0.88
N LYS A 380 -6.07 -13.81 -2.09
CA LYS A 380 -6.95 -13.17 -3.07
C LYS A 380 -8.25 -13.96 -3.22
N ALA A 381 -9.39 -13.27 -3.13
CA ALA A 381 -10.71 -13.84 -3.30
C ALA A 381 -11.62 -12.84 -3.99
N VAL A 382 -12.26 -13.27 -5.08
CA VAL A 382 -13.26 -12.52 -5.83
C VAL A 382 -14.56 -13.31 -5.78
N LEU A 383 -15.56 -12.74 -5.12
CA LEU A 383 -16.86 -13.32 -4.88
C LEU A 383 -17.94 -12.52 -5.60
N PHE A 384 -18.94 -13.19 -6.11
CA PHE A 384 -20.16 -12.56 -6.62
C PHE A 384 -21.31 -12.91 -5.70
N ILE A 385 -21.86 -11.91 -5.01
CA ILE A 385 -22.96 -12.08 -4.07
C ILE A 385 -24.23 -11.51 -4.69
N ARG A 386 -25.20 -12.37 -4.96
CA ARG A 386 -26.55 -11.98 -5.36
C ARG A 386 -27.46 -11.94 -4.13
N TYR A 387 -28.27 -10.90 -4.03
CA TYR A 387 -29.17 -10.63 -2.92
C TYR A 387 -30.58 -10.34 -3.42
N ASP A 388 -31.56 -11.09 -2.90
CA ASP A 388 -32.99 -10.85 -3.09
C ASP A 388 -33.55 -10.12 -1.86
N ALA A 389 -33.86 -8.84 -2.04
CA ALA A 389 -34.39 -7.98 -0.98
C ALA A 389 -35.78 -8.38 -0.46
N GLN A 390 -36.62 -9.02 -1.30
CA GLN A 390 -37.94 -9.46 -0.89
C GLN A 390 -37.87 -10.73 -0.05
N ARG A 391 -36.97 -11.66 -0.42
CA ARG A 391 -36.80 -12.94 0.27
C ARG A 391 -35.80 -12.89 1.42
N GLN A 392 -35.01 -11.82 1.54
CA GLN A 392 -33.92 -11.68 2.51
C GLN A 392 -32.91 -12.85 2.43
N GLN A 393 -32.66 -13.32 1.21
CA GLN A 393 -31.80 -14.46 0.90
C GLN A 393 -30.86 -14.09 -0.24
N GLY A 394 -29.81 -14.88 -0.43
CA GLY A 394 -28.84 -14.65 -1.48
C GLY A 394 -28.13 -15.91 -1.94
N GLU A 395 -27.13 -15.71 -2.78
CA GLU A 395 -26.25 -16.75 -3.28
C GLU A 395 -24.86 -16.15 -3.46
N VAL A 396 -23.83 -16.86 -3.02
CA VAL A 396 -22.44 -16.51 -3.35
C VAL A 396 -21.95 -17.41 -4.47
N GLN A 397 -21.26 -16.83 -5.45
CA GLN A 397 -20.47 -17.54 -6.45
C GLN A 397 -19.01 -17.14 -6.31
N ILE A 398 -18.10 -18.10 -6.32
CA ILE A 398 -16.66 -17.87 -6.23
C ILE A 398 -16.15 -17.70 -7.66
N ARG A 399 -15.73 -16.48 -8.01
CA ARG A 399 -15.18 -16.16 -9.33
C ARG A 399 -13.70 -16.50 -9.41
N GLU A 400 -12.97 -16.18 -8.35
CA GLU A 400 -11.54 -16.46 -8.20
C GLU A 400 -11.21 -16.64 -6.72
N SER A 401 -10.37 -17.61 -6.39
CA SER A 401 -9.82 -17.70 -5.04
C SER A 401 -8.48 -18.43 -5.02
N HIS A 402 -7.53 -17.88 -4.26
CA HIS A 402 -6.22 -18.49 -4.01
C HIS A 402 -6.17 -19.22 -2.66
N GLY A 403 -7.32 -19.40 -2.00
CA GLY A 403 -7.46 -20.11 -0.74
C GLY A 403 -8.79 -20.85 -0.63
N PRO A 404 -9.00 -21.64 0.43
CA PRO A 404 -10.29 -22.26 0.67
C PRO A 404 -11.31 -21.20 1.10
N ILE A 405 -12.48 -21.19 0.45
CA ILE A 405 -13.64 -20.41 0.88
C ILE A 405 -14.61 -21.33 1.59
N LEU A 406 -15.06 -20.95 2.79
CA LEU A 406 -16.07 -21.69 3.54
C LEU A 406 -17.34 -20.86 3.63
N VAL A 407 -18.50 -21.47 3.47
CA VAL A 407 -19.81 -20.85 3.76
C VAL A 407 -20.45 -21.63 4.88
N ASP A 408 -20.71 -20.96 6.01
CA ASP A 408 -21.23 -21.57 7.23
C ASP A 408 -20.42 -22.80 7.68
N GLY A 409 -19.09 -22.74 7.49
CA GLY A 409 -18.14 -23.80 7.84
C GLY A 409 -17.97 -24.90 6.78
N VAL A 410 -18.73 -24.88 5.69
CA VAL A 410 -18.64 -25.87 4.61
C VAL A 410 -17.77 -25.32 3.48
N PRO A 411 -16.74 -26.05 2.99
CA PRO A 411 -15.93 -25.61 1.86
C PRO A 411 -16.76 -25.49 0.59
N VAL A 412 -16.63 -24.37 -0.11
CA VAL A 412 -17.34 -24.08 -1.38
C VAL A 412 -16.31 -23.80 -2.46
N ARG A 413 -16.53 -24.34 -3.67
CA ARG A 413 -15.65 -24.11 -4.84
C ARG A 413 -16.30 -23.29 -5.95
N VAL A 414 -17.62 -23.36 -6.08
CA VAL A 414 -18.35 -22.72 -7.19
C VAL A 414 -19.41 -21.78 -6.66
N SER A 415 -20.45 -22.30 -5.99
CA SER A 415 -21.48 -21.46 -5.39
C SER A 415 -22.13 -22.10 -4.17
N ALA A 416 -22.79 -21.27 -3.36
CA ALA A 416 -23.58 -21.71 -2.22
C ALA A 416 -24.73 -20.72 -1.92
N PRO A 417 -25.88 -21.20 -1.42
CA PRO A 417 -26.95 -20.33 -0.96
C PRO A 417 -26.54 -19.58 0.30
N LEU A 418 -27.04 -18.37 0.45
CA LEU A 418 -26.85 -17.51 1.61
C LEU A 418 -28.21 -17.19 2.24
N ARG A 419 -28.27 -17.23 3.56
CA ARG A 419 -29.39 -16.73 4.35
C ARG A 419 -28.95 -15.54 5.19
N ASP A 420 -29.90 -14.84 5.78
CA ASP A 420 -29.59 -13.88 6.83
C ASP A 420 -28.75 -14.54 7.94
N GLY A 421 -27.64 -13.91 8.28
CA GLY A 421 -26.64 -14.40 9.23
C GLY A 421 -25.55 -15.30 8.63
N SER A 422 -25.64 -15.73 7.37
CA SER A 422 -24.63 -16.60 6.74
C SER A 422 -23.23 -15.97 6.79
N LEU A 423 -22.23 -16.81 7.05
CA LEU A 423 -20.83 -16.42 7.20
C LEU A 423 -19.97 -17.03 6.10
N ILE A 424 -19.41 -16.19 5.24
CA ILE A 424 -18.43 -16.56 4.22
C ILE A 424 -17.03 -16.32 4.79
N ARG A 425 -16.27 -17.37 5.06
CA ARG A 425 -14.91 -17.27 5.60
C ARG A 425 -13.89 -17.35 4.46
N LEU A 426 -13.02 -16.33 4.39
CA LEU A 426 -11.92 -16.22 3.43
C LEU A 426 -10.60 -16.73 4.02
N SER A 427 -10.41 -16.56 5.34
CA SER A 427 -9.27 -17.07 6.11
C SER A 427 -9.65 -17.19 7.59
N GLY A 428 -8.71 -17.61 8.43
CA GLY A 428 -8.88 -17.55 9.90
C GLY A 428 -9.04 -16.13 10.45
N SER A 429 -8.63 -15.11 9.70
CA SER A 429 -8.60 -13.71 10.14
C SER A 429 -9.56 -12.80 9.39
N GLN A 430 -10.31 -13.33 8.41
CA GLN A 430 -11.24 -12.55 7.60
C GLN A 430 -12.46 -13.37 7.16
N SER A 431 -13.64 -12.79 7.39
CA SER A 431 -14.92 -13.35 6.94
C SER A 431 -15.89 -12.24 6.57
N VAL A 432 -16.98 -12.63 5.91
CA VAL A 432 -18.05 -11.77 5.45
C VAL A 432 -19.35 -12.33 5.99
N ARG A 433 -20.04 -11.59 6.87
CA ARG A 433 -21.35 -11.91 7.41
C ARG A 433 -22.43 -11.21 6.61
N CYS A 434 -23.38 -11.97 6.09
CA CYS A 434 -24.56 -11.45 5.40
C CYS A 434 -25.64 -11.06 6.41
N ARG A 435 -25.99 -9.78 6.53
CA ARG A 435 -27.10 -9.27 7.37
C ARG A 435 -28.22 -8.73 6.48
N PHE A 436 -28.81 -9.62 5.71
CA PHE A 436 -29.82 -9.30 4.72
C PHE A 436 -31.08 -8.64 5.29
N ARG A 437 -31.51 -9.02 6.50
CA ARG A 437 -32.65 -8.37 7.18
C ARG A 437 -32.44 -6.89 7.41
N GLU A 438 -31.20 -6.52 7.71
CA GLU A 438 -30.81 -5.13 7.95
C GLU A 438 -30.35 -4.44 6.64
N GLY A 439 -30.24 -5.18 5.53
CA GLY A 439 -29.75 -4.68 4.25
C GLY A 439 -28.23 -4.42 4.25
N PHE A 440 -27.46 -5.20 5.00
CA PHE A 440 -26.00 -5.04 5.09
C PHE A 440 -25.23 -6.34 4.82
N ILE A 441 -23.96 -6.16 4.46
CA ILE A 441 -22.92 -7.17 4.52
C ILE A 441 -21.80 -6.63 5.40
N ASP A 442 -21.38 -7.40 6.40
CA ASP A 442 -20.31 -7.04 7.33
C ASP A 442 -19.06 -7.85 7.01
N GLU A 443 -17.94 -7.20 6.76
CA GLU A 443 -16.64 -7.82 6.84
C GLU A 443 -16.23 -7.96 8.31
N GLU A 444 -16.09 -9.18 8.79
CA GLU A 444 -15.54 -9.50 10.10
C GLU A 444 -14.04 -9.75 9.98
N ARG A 445 -13.26 -9.16 10.89
CA ARG A 445 -11.80 -9.30 10.93
C ARG A 445 -11.37 -9.73 12.32
N THR A 446 -10.46 -10.70 12.36
CA THR A 446 -9.72 -11.00 13.58
C THR A 446 -8.32 -10.43 13.40
N LEU A 447 -8.10 -9.24 13.93
CA LEU A 447 -6.80 -8.58 13.94
C LEU A 447 -6.13 -8.87 15.29
N ILE A 448 -4.94 -9.46 15.26
CA ILE A 448 -4.06 -9.46 16.43
C ILE A 448 -3.52 -8.03 16.55
N GLU A 449 -3.95 -7.31 17.60
CA GLU A 449 -3.56 -5.93 17.88
C GLU A 449 -2.25 -5.84 18.67
N SER A 450 -1.99 -6.82 19.53
CA SER A 450 -0.72 -6.97 20.22
C SER A 450 -0.46 -8.44 20.58
N LEU A 451 0.82 -8.73 20.79
CA LEU A 451 1.32 -9.93 21.44
C LEU A 451 1.78 -9.51 22.84
N GLN A 452 1.13 -10.06 23.86
CA GLN A 452 1.50 -9.85 25.25
C GLN A 452 2.13 -11.12 25.81
N VAL A 453 3.27 -10.96 26.45
CA VAL A 453 3.99 -12.00 27.16
C VAL A 453 4.05 -11.58 28.60
N GLU A 454 3.46 -12.40 29.47
CA GLU A 454 3.37 -12.13 30.91
C GLU A 454 3.95 -13.33 31.66
N ASP A 455 4.87 -13.05 32.58
CA ASP A 455 5.54 -14.02 33.44
C ASP A 455 6.00 -15.30 32.75
N LEU A 456 6.53 -15.17 31.54
CA LEU A 456 6.95 -16.32 30.76
C LEU A 456 8.19 -16.95 31.37
N ILE A 457 8.03 -18.19 31.83
CA ILE A 457 9.08 -19.10 32.30
C ILE A 457 9.18 -20.22 31.27
N HIS A 458 10.38 -20.78 31.09
CA HIS A 458 10.55 -22.06 30.40
C HIS A 458 11.79 -22.77 30.93
N ASP A 459 11.62 -24.02 31.36
CA ASP A 459 12.67 -24.85 31.94
C ASP A 459 12.92 -26.08 31.04
N PHE A 460 14.19 -26.37 30.69
CA PHE A 460 14.56 -27.62 29.99
C PHE A 460 14.75 -28.81 30.96
N GLY A 461 14.68 -28.53 32.26
CA GLY A 461 14.90 -29.48 33.34
C GLY A 461 15.05 -28.73 34.67
N PRO A 462 15.18 -29.46 35.79
CA PRO A 462 15.13 -28.90 37.14
C PRO A 462 16.12 -27.75 37.39
N ASP A 463 17.32 -27.83 36.80
CA ASP A 463 18.39 -26.84 36.99
C ASP A 463 18.71 -26.06 35.70
N SER A 464 17.81 -26.07 34.72
CA SER A 464 18.07 -25.50 33.38
C SER A 464 16.97 -24.55 32.95
N ARG A 465 16.82 -23.45 33.71
CA ARG A 465 15.94 -22.34 33.36
C ARG A 465 16.44 -21.59 32.14
N ALA A 466 15.63 -21.55 31.10
CA ALA A 466 15.96 -20.88 29.84
C ALA A 466 15.28 -19.52 29.70
N LEU A 467 14.07 -19.36 30.24
CA LEU A 467 13.33 -18.10 30.32
C LEU A 467 12.84 -17.93 31.76
N ASP A 468 12.94 -16.71 32.29
CA ASP A 468 12.65 -16.42 33.70
C ASP A 468 11.83 -15.13 33.78
N HIS A 469 10.53 -15.26 34.11
CA HIS A 469 9.59 -14.15 34.30
C HIS A 469 9.66 -13.07 33.22
N LEU A 470 9.71 -13.48 31.95
CA LEU A 470 9.76 -12.52 30.83
C LEU A 470 8.41 -11.85 30.65
N ASN A 471 8.44 -10.51 30.64
CA ASN A 471 7.27 -9.65 30.50
C ASN A 471 7.52 -8.62 29.40
N PHE A 472 6.73 -8.63 28.33
CA PHE A 472 6.77 -7.60 27.29
C PHE A 472 5.52 -7.59 26.41
N GLU A 473 5.24 -6.45 25.80
CA GLU A 473 4.20 -6.30 24.78
C GLU A 473 4.83 -5.90 23.44
N VAL A 474 4.29 -6.46 22.35
CA VAL A 474 4.59 -6.03 20.98
C VAL A 474 3.29 -5.67 20.30
N LYS A 475 3.11 -4.40 19.93
CA LYS A 475 1.92 -3.95 19.19
C LYS A 475 2.03 -4.30 17.72
N ARG A 476 0.89 -4.46 17.07
CA ARG A 476 0.81 -4.72 15.63
C ARG A 476 1.56 -3.63 14.87
N GLY A 477 2.51 -4.05 14.03
CA GLY A 477 3.34 -3.16 13.22
C GLY A 477 4.69 -2.80 13.85
N GLU A 478 4.88 -3.07 15.14
CA GLU A 478 6.19 -2.90 15.78
C GLU A 478 7.18 -3.98 15.31
N MET A 479 8.45 -3.64 15.30
CA MET A 479 9.54 -4.57 15.04
C MET A 479 10.34 -4.72 16.33
N LEU A 480 10.11 -5.82 17.05
CA LEU A 480 10.91 -6.18 18.21
C LEU A 480 12.20 -6.89 17.77
N CYS A 481 13.35 -6.38 18.22
CA CYS A 481 14.64 -7.04 18.03
C CYS A 481 15.10 -7.66 19.36
N ILE A 482 15.29 -8.98 19.36
CA ILE A 482 15.78 -9.72 20.53
C ILE A 482 17.29 -9.94 20.36
N ILE A 483 18.09 -9.33 21.23
CA ILE A 483 19.56 -9.40 21.21
C ILE A 483 20.10 -9.98 22.53
N GLY A 484 21.27 -10.62 22.47
CA GLY A 484 21.90 -11.20 23.65
C GLY A 484 22.94 -12.27 23.31
N PRO A 485 23.82 -12.65 24.26
CA PRO A 485 24.88 -13.64 24.06
C PRO A 485 24.34 -15.04 23.74
N SER A 486 25.17 -15.93 23.19
CA SER A 486 24.77 -17.32 22.98
C SER A 486 24.31 -17.97 24.29
N GLY A 487 23.24 -18.76 24.25
CA GLY A 487 22.65 -19.38 25.45
C GLY A 487 21.67 -18.52 26.25
N SER A 488 21.47 -17.24 25.91
CA SER A 488 20.57 -16.33 26.65
C SER A 488 19.05 -16.58 26.46
N GLY A 489 18.64 -17.76 26.00
CA GLY A 489 17.21 -18.10 25.82
C GLY A 489 16.52 -17.56 24.56
N LYS A 490 17.18 -16.79 23.68
CA LYS A 490 16.53 -16.16 22.49
C LYS A 490 15.81 -17.15 21.57
N SER A 491 16.47 -18.26 21.21
CA SER A 491 15.87 -19.29 20.35
C SER A 491 14.71 -19.97 21.08
N THR A 492 14.86 -20.24 22.38
CA THR A 492 13.81 -20.79 23.23
C THR A 492 12.59 -19.89 23.27
N LEU A 493 12.77 -18.58 23.48
CA LEU A 493 11.71 -17.58 23.45
C LEU A 493 10.95 -17.64 22.12
N LEU A 494 11.65 -17.62 20.98
CA LEU A 494 11.00 -17.71 19.66
C LEU A 494 10.25 -19.04 19.45
N THR A 495 10.76 -20.15 19.98
CA THR A 495 10.08 -21.46 19.90
C THR A 495 8.82 -21.51 20.77
N VAL A 496 8.85 -20.93 21.98
CA VAL A 496 7.67 -20.84 22.85
C VAL A 496 6.61 -19.90 22.22
N LEU A 497 7.01 -18.70 21.76
CA LEU A 497 6.10 -17.75 21.12
C LEU A 497 5.45 -18.28 19.83
N SER A 498 6.12 -19.19 19.12
CA SER A 498 5.55 -19.83 17.93
C SER A 498 4.66 -21.04 18.25
N GLY A 499 4.43 -21.34 19.53
CA GLY A 499 3.59 -22.46 19.98
C GLY A 499 4.23 -23.84 19.76
N GLN A 500 5.52 -23.91 19.46
CA GLN A 500 6.24 -25.18 19.27
C GLN A 500 6.71 -25.78 20.60
N ARG A 501 6.72 -24.99 21.66
CA ARG A 501 6.97 -25.40 23.05
C ARG A 501 5.94 -24.74 23.95
N GLU A 502 5.53 -25.47 24.97
CA GLU A 502 4.72 -24.91 26.05
C GLU A 502 5.58 -23.95 26.88
N PRO A 503 4.98 -22.88 27.44
CA PRO A 503 5.58 -22.05 28.48
C PRO A 503 6.22 -22.94 29.57
#